data_AF-A0A7V9IBC0-F1
#
_entry.id   AF-A0A7V9IBC0-F1
#
_cell.length_a   1.000
_cell.length_b   1.000
_cell.length_c   1.000
_cell.angle_alpha   90.00
_cell.angle_beta   90.00
_cell.angle_gamma   90.00
#
_symmetry.space_group_name_H-M   'P 1'
#
loop_
_entity.id
_entity.type
_entity.pdbx_description
1 polymer ?
#
loop_
_entity_poly.entity_id
_entity_poly.type
_entity_poly.pdbx_seq_one_letter_code
_entity_poly.pdbx_strand_id
1 'polypeptide(L)' 'ELLEAEVLGDAAYTVGFEHTSASVNGVPRTYTLRATQIYRREDDAWKVAHRHGSAPPE' A
#
# COMPACT_ATOMS: atom_id res chain seq x y z
N GLU A 1 -4.42 8.27 0.90
CA GLU A 1 -3.58 9.47 0.75
C GLU A 1 -2.16 9.04 0.42
N LEU A 2 -1.57 9.59 -0.64
CA LEU A 2 -0.20 9.30 -1.04
C LEU A 2 0.75 10.26 -0.32
N LEU A 3 1.79 9.72 0.30
CA LEU A 3 2.82 10.51 0.98
C LEU A 3 4.09 10.60 0.14
N GLU A 4 4.51 9.49 -0.47
CA GLU A 4 5.74 9.41 -1.26
C GLU A 4 5.59 8.38 -2.37
N ALA A 5 6.25 8.60 -3.49
CA ALA A 5 6.39 7.63 -4.56
C ALA A 5 7.69 7.85 -5.32
N GLU A 6 8.33 6.77 -5.73
CA GLU A 6 9.55 6.83 -6.54
C GLU A 6 9.65 5.64 -7.49
N VAL A 7 10.31 5.85 -8.63
CA VAL A 7 10.66 4.83 -9.62
C VAL A 7 12.19 4.69 -9.65
N LEU A 8 12.68 3.46 -9.45
CA LEU A 8 14.10 3.09 -9.50
C LEU A 8 14.30 1.97 -10.53
N GLY A 9 14.56 2.35 -11.78
CA GLY A 9 14.66 1.40 -12.90
C GLY A 9 13.37 0.62 -13.08
N ASP A 10 13.44 -0.71 -12.96
CA ASP A 10 12.27 -1.61 -13.05
C ASP A 10 11.61 -1.90 -11.70
N ALA A 11 11.98 -1.16 -10.66
CA ALA A 11 11.28 -1.14 -9.39
C ALA A 11 10.60 0.20 -9.16
N ALA A 12 9.54 0.22 -8.36
CA ALA A 12 8.94 1.45 -7.84
C ALA A 12 8.36 1.18 -6.45
N TYR A 13 8.11 2.24 -5.69
CA TYR A 13 7.35 2.13 -4.46
C TYR A 13 6.40 3.30 -4.26
N THR A 14 5.38 3.08 -3.43
CA THR A 14 4.52 4.12 -2.87
C THR A 14 4.45 3.96 -1.35
N VAL A 15 4.41 5.08 -0.63
CA VAL A 15 4.07 5.13 0.80
C VAL A 15 2.82 5.98 0.96
N GLY A 16 1.83 5.49 1.71
CA GLY A 16 0.57 6.20 1.85
C GLY A 16 -0.29 5.74 3.03
N PHE A 17 -1.29 6.55 3.37
CA PHE A 17 -2.37 6.16 4.26
C PHE A 17 -3.53 5.57 3.47
N GLU A 18 -3.98 4.38 3.87
CA GLU A 18 -5.18 3.73 3.33
C GLU A 18 -6.30 3.78 4.36
N HIS A 19 -7.41 4.42 3.99
CA HIS A 19 -8.62 4.48 4.81
C HIS A 19 -9.51 3.30 4.43
N THR A 20 -9.61 2.32 5.32
CA THR A 20 -10.27 1.05 5.05
C THR A 20 -11.58 0.95 5.82
N SER A 21 -12.64 0.55 5.13
CA SER A 21 -13.90 0.10 5.72
C SER A 21 -14.13 -1.36 5.34
N ALA A 22 -14.14 -2.27 6.32
CA ALA A 22 -14.23 -3.70 6.08
C ALA A 22 -15.02 -4.41 7.18
N SER A 23 -15.56 -5.59 6.89
CA SER A 23 -16.11 -6.49 7.91
C SER A 23 -15.05 -7.51 8.31
N VAL A 24 -14.71 -7.56 9.60
CA VAL A 24 -13.74 -8.52 10.15
C VAL A 24 -14.48 -9.38 11.16
N ASN A 25 -14.52 -10.69 10.92
CA ASN A 25 -15.31 -11.65 11.71
C ASN A 25 -16.79 -11.24 11.83
N GLY A 26 -17.36 -10.70 10.75
CA GLY A 26 -18.76 -10.25 10.70
C GLY A 26 -19.03 -8.87 11.31
N VAL A 27 -18.01 -8.22 11.90
CA VAL A 27 -18.15 -6.91 12.54
C VAL A 27 -17.60 -5.82 11.62
N PRO A 28 -18.40 -4.81 11.23
CA PRO A 28 -17.92 -3.64 10.50
C PRO A 28 -16.84 -2.89 11.29
N ARG A 29 -15.76 -2.52 10.61
CA ARG A 29 -14.65 -1.74 11.17
C ARG A 29 -14.20 -0.69 10.16
N THR A 30 -13.81 0.47 10.68
CA THR A 30 -13.09 1.50 9.93
C THR A 30 -11.75 1.72 10.59
N TYR A 31 -10.67 1.67 9.83
CA TYR A 31 -9.31 1.88 10.32
C TYR A 31 -8.40 2.44 9.23
N THR A 32 -7.33 3.11 9.65
CA THR A 32 -6.28 3.62 8.77
C THR A 32 -5.05 2.72 8.86
N LEU A 33 -4.45 2.41 7.72
CA LEU A 33 -3.13 1.76 7.64
C LEU A 33 -2.12 2.73 7.03
N ARG A 34 -0.89 2.74 7.55
CA ARG A 34 0.27 3.22 6.79
C ARG A 34 0.78 2.04 5.96
N ALA A 35 0.74 2.18 4.64
CA ALA A 35 1.13 1.15 3.72
C ALA A 35 2.36 1.56 2.89
N THR A 36 3.28 0.62 2.72
CA THR A 36 4.33 0.65 1.70
C THR A 36 4.03 -0.44 0.68
N GLN A 37 3.90 -0.05 -0.59
CA GLN A 37 3.72 -0.99 -1.70
C GLN A 37 4.91 -0.89 -2.64
N ILE A 38 5.45 -2.04 -3.01
CA ILE A 38 6.57 -2.18 -3.94
C ILE A 38 6.05 -2.78 -5.23
N TYR A 39 6.51 -2.23 -6.34
CA TYR A 39 6.16 -2.65 -7.67
C TYR A 39 7.41 -3.12 -8.43
N ARG A 40 7.21 -4.10 -9.32
CA ARG A 40 8.18 -4.54 -10.31
C ARG A 40 7.60 -4.35 -11.70
N ARG A 41 8.40 -3.88 -12.65
CA ARG A 41 8.02 -3.76 -14.06
C ARG A 41 8.26 -5.10 -14.76
N GLU A 42 7.23 -5.62 -15.41
CA GLU A 42 7.26 -6.88 -16.16
C GLU A 42 6.50 -6.67 -17.46
N ASP A 43 7.13 -6.95 -18.61
CA ASP A 43 6.55 -6.75 -19.95
C ASP A 43 5.89 -5.37 -20.10
N ASP A 44 6.63 -4.32 -19.73
CA ASP A 44 6.20 -2.90 -19.71
C ASP A 44 5.00 -2.58 -18.81
N ALA A 45 4.59 -3.50 -17.93
CA ALA A 45 3.52 -3.29 -16.97
C ALA A 45 4.02 -3.34 -15.52
N TRP A 46 3.53 -2.43 -14.68
CA TRP A 46 3.79 -2.48 -13.25
C TRP A 46 2.94 -3.58 -12.58
N LYS A 47 3.58 -4.44 -11.80
CA LYS A 47 2.96 -5.46 -10.96
C LYS A 47 3.26 -5.18 -9.50
N VAL A 48 2.32 -5.48 -8.60
CA VAL A 48 2.58 -5.43 -7.16
C VAL A 48 3.49 -6.60 -6.81
N ALA A 49 4.70 -6.30 -6.33
CA ALA A 49 5.68 -7.29 -5.92
C ALA A 49 5.59 -7.58 -4.40
N HIS A 50 5.31 -6.55 -3.61
CA HIS A 50 5.13 -6.67 -2.16
C HIS A 50 4.26 -5.54 -1.63
N ARG A 51 3.56 -5.80 -0.52
CA ARG A 51 2.84 -4.76 0.24
C ARG A 51 3.00 -5.05 1.72
N HIS A 52 3.39 -4.04 2.48
CA HIS A 52 3.37 -4.05 3.94
C HIS A 52 2.41 -2.98 4.44
N GLY A 53 1.51 -3.34 5.35
CA GLY A 53 0.63 -2.41 6.03
C GLY A 53 0.75 -2.54 7.54
N SER A 54 0.91 -1.42 8.22
CA SER A 54 0.93 -1.34 9.69
C SER A 54 -0.06 -0.28 10.16
N ALA A 55 -0.37 -0.28 11.46
CA ALA A 55 -1.00 0.88 12.07
C ALA A 55 -0.11 2.13 11.84
N PRO A 56 -0.70 3.32 11.66
CA PRO A 56 0.06 4.56 11.70
C PRO A 56 0.70 4.72 13.10
N PRO A 57 1.82 5.47 13.21
CA PRO A 57 2.35 5.85 14.52
C PRO A 57 1.30 6.63 15.33
N GLU A 58 1.40 6.55 16.66
CA GLU A 58 0.62 7.39 17.58
C GLU A 58 0.98 8.87 17.43
#